data_AF-A0A7Y2K324-F1
#
_entry.id   AF-A0A7Y2K324-F1
#
_cell.length_a   1.000
_cell.length_b   1.000
_cell.length_c   1.000
_cell.angle_alpha   90.00
_cell.angle_beta   90.00
_cell.angle_gamma   90.00
#
_symmetry.space_group_name_H-M   'P 1'
#
loop_
_entity.id
_entity.type
_entity.pdbx_description
1 polymer ?
#
loop_
_entity_poly.entity_id
_entity_poly.type
_entity_poly.pdbx_seq_one_letter_code
_entity_poly.pdbx_strand_id
1 'polypeptide(L)'
;MSAKLNIVLTAALVLCALSVVNARYQARHLLIELERLQQQSRQLDIDWAQLQLDQSTLGKNERIEQIARTNLNMAPLSPARTQYLTEGAR
;
A
#
# COMPACT_ATOMS: atom_id res chain seq x y z
N MET A 1 -15.41 -42.57 -48.39
CA MET A 1 -16.10 -41.96 -47.24
C MET A 1 -15.14 -41.39 -46.20
N SER A 2 -13.92 -41.94 -46.07
CA SER A 2 -12.85 -41.51 -45.15
C SER A 2 -12.28 -40.11 -45.39
N ALA A 3 -12.08 -39.70 -46.65
CA ALA A 3 -11.49 -38.39 -46.96
C ALA A 3 -12.32 -37.19 -46.46
N LYS A 4 -13.66 -37.30 -46.50
CA LYS A 4 -14.56 -36.25 -45.99
C LYS A 4 -14.44 -36.08 -44.48
N LEU A 5 -14.34 -37.18 -43.74
CA LEU A 5 -14.17 -37.16 -42.28
C LEU A 5 -12.83 -36.54 -41.89
N ASN A 6 -11.75 -36.89 -42.59
CA ASN A 6 -10.43 -36.31 -42.33
C ASN A 6 -10.42 -34.79 -42.55
N ILE A 7 -11.04 -34.30 -43.62
CA ILE A 7 -11.15 -32.85 -43.88
C ILE A 7 -11.90 -32.14 -42.76
N VAL A 8 -13.02 -32.70 -42.29
CA VAL A 8 -13.78 -32.14 -41.16
C VAL A 8 -12.95 -32.09 -39.89
N LEU A 9 -12.23 -33.18 -39.58
CA LEU A 9 -11.35 -33.24 -38.40
C LEU A 9 -10.20 -32.23 -38.50
N THR A 10 -9.58 -32.09 -39.66
CA THR A 10 -8.53 -31.08 -39.89
C THR A 10 -9.07 -29.67 -39.72
N ALA A 11 -10.25 -29.37 -40.28
CA ALA A 11 -10.88 -28.06 -40.11
C ALA A 11 -11.21 -27.77 -38.65
N ALA A 12 -11.76 -28.76 -37.92
CA ALA A 12 -12.03 -28.64 -36.49
C ALA A 12 -10.74 -28.41 -35.68
N LEU A 13 -9.66 -29.12 -36.00
CA LEU A 13 -8.36 -28.95 -35.36
C LEU A 13 -7.79 -27.54 -35.58
N VAL A 14 -7.85 -27.03 -36.81
CA VAL A 14 -7.42 -25.66 -37.14
C VAL A 14 -8.24 -24.64 -36.36
N LEU A 15 -9.56 -24.82 -36.30
CA LEU A 15 -10.45 -23.94 -35.54
C LEU A 15 -10.08 -23.92 -34.04
N CYS A 16 -9.83 -25.08 -33.46
CA CYS A 16 -9.36 -25.20 -32.08
C CYS A 16 -8.02 -24.50 -31.87
N ALA A 17 -7.05 -24.70 -32.77
CA ALA A 17 -5.74 -24.06 -32.68
C ALA A 17 -5.86 -22.53 -32.71
N LEU A 18 -6.64 -21.98 -33.64
CA LEU A 18 -6.89 -20.53 -33.74
C LEU A 18 -7.61 -19.99 -32.49
N SER A 19 -8.61 -20.73 -31.98
CA SER A 19 -9.35 -20.36 -30.77
C SER A 19 -8.42 -20.26 -29.56
N VAL A 20 -7.51 -21.24 -29.38
CA VAL A 20 -6.52 -21.22 -28.28
C VAL A 20 -5.58 -20.03 -28.41
N VAL A 21 -5.08 -19.73 -29.61
CA VAL A 21 -4.20 -18.57 -29.83
C VAL A 21 -4.93 -17.26 -29.48
N ASN A 22 -6.18 -17.11 -29.92
CA ASN A 22 -6.99 -15.94 -29.61
C ASN A 22 -7.26 -15.81 -28.09
N ALA A 23 -7.67 -16.90 -27.43
CA ALA A 23 -7.87 -16.93 -25.99
C ALA A 23 -6.57 -16.58 -25.24
N ARG A 24 -5.42 -17.06 -25.74
CA ARG A 24 -4.12 -16.76 -25.15
C ARG A 24 -3.71 -15.29 -25.33
N TYR A 25 -4.02 -14.70 -26.47
CA TYR A 25 -3.80 -13.28 -26.73
C TYR A 25 -4.65 -12.41 -25.81
N GLN A 26 -5.95 -12.69 -25.70
CA GLN A 26 -6.86 -11.96 -24.80
C GLN A 26 -6.42 -12.08 -23.34
N ALA A 27 -6.05 -13.28 -22.89
CA ALA A 27 -5.58 -13.50 -21.53
C ALA A 27 -4.30 -12.69 -21.22
N ARG A 28 -3.35 -12.60 -22.18
CA ARG A 28 -2.15 -11.77 -22.01
C ARG A 28 -2.50 -10.29 -21.92
N HIS A 29 -3.39 -9.81 -22.79
CA HIS A 29 -3.84 -8.41 -22.75
C HIS A 29 -4.49 -8.05 -21.42
N LEU A 30 -5.41 -8.89 -20.94
CA LEU A 30 -6.11 -8.67 -19.66
C LEU A 30 -5.17 -8.70 -18.46
N LEU A 31 -4.17 -9.58 -18.50
CA LEU A 31 -3.15 -9.68 -17.45
C LEU A 31 -2.27 -8.42 -17.39
N ILE A 32 -1.87 -7.87 -18.55
CA ILE A 32 -1.10 -6.62 -18.59
C ILE A 32 -1.90 -5.46 -17.98
N GLU A 33 -3.19 -5.37 -18.30
CA GLU A 33 -4.04 -4.32 -17.73
C GLU A 33 -4.20 -4.48 -16.21
N LEU A 34 -4.38 -5.71 -15.74
CA LEU A 34 -4.43 -6.01 -14.31
C LEU A 34 -3.12 -5.62 -13.61
N GLU A 35 -1.98 -5.99 -14.18
CA GLU A 35 -0.66 -5.66 -13.64
C GLU A 35 -0.46 -4.14 -13.57
N ARG A 36 -0.89 -3.40 -14.58
CA ARG A 36 -0.85 -1.93 -14.61
C ARG A 36 -1.66 -1.32 -13.46
N LEU A 37 -2.91 -1.74 -13.29
CA LEU A 37 -3.77 -1.28 -12.19
C LEU A 37 -3.16 -1.62 -10.83
N GLN A 38 -2.58 -2.82 -10.69
CA GLN A 38 -1.96 -3.25 -9.45
C GLN A 38 -0.66 -2.48 -9.14
N GLN A 39 0.11 -2.09 -10.16
CA GLN A 39 1.24 -1.18 -10.01
C GLN A 39 0.79 0.19 -9.50
N GLN A 40 -0.29 0.74 -10.05
CA GLN A 40 -0.86 2.02 -9.58
C GLN A 40 -1.31 1.94 -8.12
N SER A 41 -2.01 0.87 -7.73
CA SER A 41 -2.40 0.65 -6.33
C SER A 41 -1.18 0.63 -5.41
N ARG A 42 -0.14 -0.13 -5.77
CA ARG A 42 1.09 -0.20 -4.96
C ARG A 42 1.77 1.16 -4.81
N GLN A 43 1.77 1.98 -5.86
CA GLN A 43 2.33 3.33 -5.78
C GLN A 43 1.55 4.19 -4.77
N LEU A 44 0.22 4.15 -4.82
CA LEU A 44 -0.62 4.87 -3.87
C LEU A 44 -0.40 4.41 -2.43
N ASP A 45 -0.22 3.11 -2.21
CA ASP A 45 0.06 2.56 -0.87
C ASP A 45 1.41 3.07 -0.33
N ILE A 46 2.44 3.17 -1.18
CA ILE A 46 3.74 3.73 -0.82
C ILE A 46 3.60 5.22 -0.47
N ASP A 47 2.92 5.99 -1.33
CA ASP A 47 2.72 7.42 -1.11
C ASP A 47 1.93 7.66 0.20
N TRP A 48 0.92 6.83 0.47
CA TRP A 48 0.17 6.87 1.71
C TRP A 48 1.04 6.56 2.94
N ALA A 49 1.87 5.52 2.86
CA ALA A 49 2.81 5.18 3.94
C ALA A 49 3.79 6.34 4.20
N GLN A 50 4.30 6.98 3.15
CA GLN A 50 5.16 8.16 3.27
C GLN A 50 4.43 9.31 3.95
N LEU A 51 3.21 9.65 3.52
CA LEU A 51 2.40 10.68 4.16
C LEU A 51 2.11 10.39 5.63
N GLN A 52 1.94 9.11 5.99
CA GLN A 52 1.73 8.70 7.37
C GLN A 52 3.01 8.86 8.22
N LEU A 53 4.18 8.58 7.64
CA LEU A 53 5.47 8.87 8.27
C LEU A 53 5.65 10.37 8.49
N ASP A 54 5.40 11.19 7.47
CA ASP A 54 5.50 12.64 7.55
C ASP A 54 4.54 13.22 8.61
N GLN A 55 3.32 12.70 8.70
CA GLN A 55 2.37 13.05 9.78
C GLN A 55 2.88 12.65 11.17
N SER A 56 3.51 11.48 11.29
CA SER A 56 4.06 11.03 12.56
C SER A 56 5.18 11.95 13.07
N THR A 57 5.97 12.53 12.15
CA THR A 57 7.00 13.54 12.44
C THR A 57 6.38 14.86 12.90
N LEU A 58 5.26 15.27 12.32
CA LEU A 58 4.56 16.50 12.72
C LEU A 58 3.71 16.36 13.99
N GLY A 59 3.38 15.12 14.39
CA GLY A 59 2.41 14.82 15.45
C GLY A 59 2.96 14.52 16.85
N LYS A 60 4.25 14.22 17.04
CA LYS A 60 4.75 13.70 18.32
C LYS A 60 5.72 14.65 19.02
N ASN A 61 5.20 15.41 19.98
CA ASN A 61 5.90 16.00 21.14
C ASN A 61 7.06 16.98 20.90
N GLU A 62 7.92 16.83 19.89
CA GLU A 62 9.07 17.72 19.67
C GLU A 62 8.64 19.16 19.40
N ARG A 63 7.61 19.36 18.57
CA ARG A 63 7.12 20.72 18.28
C ARG A 63 6.45 21.37 19.49
N ILE A 64 5.72 20.59 20.30
CA ILE A 64 5.10 21.06 21.54
C ILE A 64 6.19 21.38 22.57
N GLU A 65 7.20 20.52 22.69
CA GLU A 65 8.33 20.68 23.61
C GLU A 65 9.25 21.85 23.20
N GLN A 66 9.49 22.06 21.90
CA GLN A 66 10.17 23.25 21.38
C GLN A 66 9.38 24.52 21.73
N ILE A 67 8.07 24.56 21.45
CA ILE A 67 7.26 25.74 21.79
C ILE A 67 7.25 25.96 23.31
N ALA A 68 7.14 24.90 24.12
CA ALA A 68 7.18 24.98 25.58
C ALA A 68 8.52 25.51 26.10
N ARG A 69 9.65 25.04 25.57
CA ARG A 69 10.98 25.50 25.97
C ARG A 69 11.31 26.90 25.47
N THR A 70 10.97 27.22 24.22
CA THR A 70 11.43 28.44 23.53
C THR A 70 10.46 29.62 23.70
N ASN A 71 9.14 29.38 23.66
CA ASN A 71 8.14 30.45 23.78
C ASN A 71 7.56 30.56 25.19
N LEU A 72 7.48 29.46 25.95
CA LEU A 72 6.93 29.45 27.30
C LEU A 72 7.99 29.36 28.41
N ASN A 73 9.29 29.33 28.05
CA ASN A 73 10.42 29.16 28.99
C ASN A 73 10.24 28.01 30.00
N MET A 74 9.54 26.95 29.61
CA MET A 74 9.31 25.80 30.48
C MET A 74 10.61 24.99 30.61
N ALA A 75 11.01 24.76 31.87
CA ALA A 75 12.16 23.91 32.20
C ALA A 75 11.68 22.52 32.67
N PRO A 76 12.43 21.44 32.37
CA PRO A 76 12.09 20.12 32.85
C PRO A 76 12.13 20.06 34.39
N LEU A 77 11.18 19.34 34.98
CA LEU A 77 11.11 19.14 36.43
C LEU A 77 12.40 18.47 36.92
N SER A 78 13.12 19.15 37.82
CA SER A 78 14.28 18.56 38.50
C SER A 78 13.84 18.07 39.89
N PRO A 79 14.46 17.01 40.43
CA PRO A 79 14.16 16.51 41.78
C PRO A 79 14.29 17.60 42.87
N ALA A 80 15.10 18.64 42.63
CA ALA A 80 15.27 19.77 43.55
C ALA A 80 14.10 20.76 43.55
N ARG A 81 13.16 20.66 42.59
CA ARG A 81 11.95 21.52 42.48
C ARG A 81 10.63 20.75 42.64
N THR A 82 10.68 19.46 42.96
CA THR A 82 9.49 18.64 43.17
C THR A 82 9.16 18.58 44.65
N GLN A 83 8.03 19.18 45.05
CA GLN A 83 7.55 19.10 46.43
C GLN A 83 6.57 17.94 46.56
N TYR A 84 6.97 16.89 47.26
CA TYR A 84 6.09 15.77 47.58
C TYR A 84 5.16 16.19 48.72
N LEU A 85 3.90 16.43 48.40
CA LEU A 85 2.86 16.65 49.39
C LEU A 85 2.46 15.28 49.95
N THR A 86 2.90 14.96 51.17
CA THR A 86 2.32 13.86 51.94
C THR A 86 0.93 14.29 52.38
N GLU A 87 -0.10 13.63 51.86
CA GLU A 87 -1.47 13.84 52.34
C GLU A 87 -1.54 13.52 53.84
N GLY A 88 -2.14 14.45 54.58
CA GLY A 88 -1.97 14.61 56.02
C GLY A 88 -2.15 13.34 56.83
N ALA A 89 -1.19 13.11 57.73
CA ALA A 89 -1.36 12.26 58.89
C ALA A 89 -2.60 12.73 59.66
N ARG A 90 -3.61 11.86 59.71
CA ARG A 90 -4.66 11.90 60.73
C ARG A 90 -4.28 10.94 61.85
#